data_AF-A0A353PT43-F1
#
_entry.id   AF-A0A353PT43-F1
#
_cell.length_a   1.000
_cell.length_b   1.000
_cell.length_c   1.000
_cell.angle_alpha   90.00
_cell.angle_beta   90.00
_cell.angle_gamma   90.00
#
_symmetry.space_group_name_H-M   'P 1'
#
loop_
_entity.id
_entity.type
_entity.pdbx_description
1 polymer ?
#
loop_
_entity_poly.entity_id
_entity_poly.type
_entity_poly.pdbx_seq_one_letter_code
_entity_poly.pdbx_strand_id
1 'polypeptide(L)'
;FLKNLKRNNIPIQFIEINLSPVQCLHPNLPEKILQIVKKHNLIPQELCFEITETAANRSPSIIKTNLDTLARAGFLIAIDDFGTG
;
A
#
# COMPACT_ATOMS: atom_id res chain seq x y z
N PHE A 1 2.83 5.94 -14.70
CA PHE A 1 3.77 6.78 -13.95
C PHE A 1 5.09 6.05 -13.66
N LEU A 2 5.16 5.09 -12.73
CA LEU A 2 6.39 4.34 -12.36
C LEU A 2 7.19 3.79 -13.56
N LYS A 3 6.52 3.11 -14.50
CA LYS A 3 7.17 2.60 -15.72
C LYS A 3 7.84 3.70 -16.55
N ASN A 4 7.25 4.90 -16.59
CA ASN A 4 7.84 6.03 -17.32
C ASN A 4 9.06 6.58 -16.58
N LEU A 5 9.03 6.66 -15.25
CA LEU A 5 10.19 7.10 -14.46
C LEU A 5 11.39 6.16 -14.67
N LYS A 6 11.14 4.85 -14.57
CA LYS A 6 12.15 3.82 -14.87
C LYS A 6 12.69 3.92 -16.29
N ARG A 7 11.81 4.10 -17.29
CA ARG A 7 12.20 4.26 -18.70
C ARG A 7 13.08 5.49 -18.94
N ASN A 8 12.91 6.55 -18.15
CA ASN A 8 13.71 7.77 -18.24
C ASN A 8 14.94 7.76 -17.32
N ASN A 9 15.31 6.60 -16.74
CA ASN A 9 16.43 6.47 -15.78
C ASN A 9 16.35 7.43 -14.59
N ILE A 10 15.14 7.79 -14.15
CA ILE A 10 14.95 8.59 -12.94
C ILE A 10 15.01 7.63 -11.75
N PRO A 11 16.00 7.75 -10.84
CA PRO A 11 16.11 6.89 -9.68
C PRO A 11 14.96 7.21 -8.72
N ILE A 12 14.17 6.19 -8.37
CA ILE A 12 13.13 6.26 -7.34
C ILE A 12 13.26 5.03 -6.46
N GLN A 13 13.05 5.20 -5.16
CA GLN A 13 13.10 4.10 -4.21
C GLN A 13 11.74 3.40 -4.11
N PHE A 14 10.68 4.19 -3.91
CA PHE A 14 9.29 3.75 -3.91
C PHE A 14 8.37 4.95 -4.19
N ILE A 15 7.07 4.68 -4.36
CA ILE A 15 6.02 5.70 -4.31
C ILE A 15 5.09 5.41 -3.14
N GLU A 16 4.52 6.46 -2.58
CA GLU A 16 3.50 6.37 -1.55
C GLU A 16 2.10 6.40 -2.17
N ILE A 17 1.24 5.50 -1.69
CA ILE A 17 -0.13 5.36 -2.12
C ILE A 17 -1.00 5.37 -0.87
N ASN A 18 -1.80 6.42 -0.76
CA ASN A 18 -2.80 6.55 0.30
C ASN A 18 -3.89 5.49 0.14
N LEU A 19 -4.10 4.69 1.18
CA LEU A 19 -5.20 3.73 1.30
C LEU A 19 -6.25 4.26 2.27
N SER A 20 -7.45 4.52 1.75
CA SER A 20 -8.57 4.91 2.59
C SER A 20 -9.02 3.75 3.50
N PRO A 21 -9.62 4.06 4.67
CA PRO A 21 -10.17 3.03 5.56
C PRO A 21 -11.21 2.14 4.88
N VAL A 22 -12.06 2.74 4.01
CA VAL A 22 -13.11 2.01 3.28
C VAL A 22 -12.50 0.98 2.32
N GLN A 23 -11.39 1.33 1.64
CA GLN A 23 -10.69 0.38 0.78
C GLN A 23 -10.08 -0.76 1.60
N CYS A 24 -9.53 -0.45 2.77
CA CYS A 24 -8.95 -1.43 3.68
C CYS A 24 -9.98 -2.45 4.21
N LEU A 25 -11.27 -2.11 4.21
CA LEU A 25 -12.35 -3.05 4.61
C LEU A 25 -12.64 -4.11 3.55
N HIS A 26 -12.19 -3.93 2.30
CA HIS A 26 -12.47 -4.90 1.25
C HIS A 26 -11.61 -6.16 1.43
N PRO A 27 -12.21 -7.35 1.65
CA PRO A 27 -11.44 -8.57 1.92
C PRO A 27 -10.53 -8.98 0.76
N ASN A 28 -10.86 -8.56 -0.47
CA ASN A 28 -10.10 -8.91 -1.68
C ASN A 28 -9.06 -7.82 -2.06
N LEU A 29 -8.77 -6.87 -1.17
CA LEU A 29 -7.81 -5.80 -1.43
C LEU A 29 -6.40 -6.36 -1.72
N PRO A 30 -5.84 -7.27 -0.89
CA PRO A 30 -4.49 -7.78 -1.12
C PRO A 30 -4.35 -8.48 -2.48
N GLU A 31 -5.33 -9.32 -2.85
CA GLU A 31 -5.32 -10.07 -4.12
C GLU A 31 -5.35 -9.12 -5.32
N LYS A 32 -6.17 -8.07 -5.25
CA LYS A 32 -6.23 -7.06 -6.32
C LYS A 32 -4.90 -6.35 -6.50
N ILE A 33 -4.27 -5.92 -5.41
CA ILE A 33 -2.98 -5.23 -5.45
C ILE A 33 -1.90 -6.16 -6.02
N LEU A 34 -1.85 -7.42 -5.56
CA LEU A 34 -0.90 -8.42 -6.06
C LEU A 34 -1.05 -8.67 -7.56
N GLN A 35 -2.29 -8.77 -8.05
CA GLN A 35 -2.57 -8.93 -9.47
C GLN A 35 -2.09 -7.72 -10.29
N ILE A 36 -2.31 -6.50 -9.79
CA ILE A 36 -1.86 -5.27 -10.45
C ILE A 36 -0.33 -5.23 -10.54
N VAL A 37 0.36 -5.49 -9.43
CA VAL A 37 1.82 -5.46 -9.37
C VAL A 37 2.43 -6.51 -10.29
N LYS A 38 1.89 -7.73 -10.29
CA LYS A 38 2.28 -8.81 -11.21
C LYS A 38 2.05 -8.42 -12.67
N LYS A 39 0.86 -7.89 -13.01
CA LYS A 39 0.52 -7.45 -14.38
C LYS A 39 1.48 -6.37 -14.89
N HIS A 40 2.00 -5.54 -14.00
CA HIS A 40 2.86 -4.42 -14.36
C HIS A 40 4.36 -4.71 -14.19
N ASN A 41 4.76 -5.92 -13.78
CA ASN A 41 6.15 -6.28 -13.46
C ASN A 41 6.78 -5.27 -12.47
N LEU A 42 6.01 -4.87 -11.47
CA LEU A 42 6.49 -4.05 -10.35
C LEU A 42 6.96 -4.99 -9.23
N ILE A 43 7.90 -4.53 -8.41
CA ILE A 43 8.25 -5.23 -7.18
C ILE A 43 7.46 -4.62 -6.02
N PRO A 44 6.99 -5.40 -5.04
CA PRO A 44 6.21 -4.89 -3.91
C PRO A 44 6.89 -3.75 -3.14
N GLN A 45 8.22 -3.79 -3.02
CA GLN A 45 9.03 -2.80 -2.29
C GLN A 45 9.07 -1.42 -2.97
N GLU A 46 8.59 -1.29 -4.21
CA GLU A 46 8.44 -0.01 -4.90
C GLU A 46 7.14 0.71 -4.54
N LEU A 47 6.25 0.07 -3.79
CA LEU A 47 4.98 0.62 -3.34
C LEU A 47 4.95 0.66 -1.81
N CYS A 48 4.77 1.85 -1.28
CA CYS A 48 4.46 2.09 0.12
C CYS A 48 2.98 2.43 0.25
N PHE A 49 2.23 1.66 1.02
CA PHE A 49 0.84 1.95 1.31
C PHE A 49 0.73 2.70 2.63
N GLU A 50 0.13 3.87 2.56
CA GLU A 50 -0.05 4.78 3.68
C GLU A 50 -1.48 4.67 4.20
N ILE A 51 -1.64 4.48 5.50
CA ILE A 51 -2.93 4.49 6.18
C ILE A 51 -2.89 5.46 7.35
N THR A 52 -4.02 6.06 7.69
CA THR A 52 -4.07 6.92 8.88
C THR A 52 -3.95 6.12 10.17
N GLU A 53 -3.42 6.74 11.22
CA GLU A 53 -3.34 6.16 12.57
C GLU A 53 -4.71 5.65 13.06
N THR A 54 -5.79 6.39 12.77
CA THR A 54 -7.16 5.96 13.09
C THR A 54 -7.54 4.65 12.39
N ALA A 55 -7.13 4.50 11.12
CA ALA A 55 -7.33 3.29 10.33
C ALA A 55 -6.38 2.14 10.71
N ALA A 56 -5.31 2.39 11.47
CA ALA A 56 -4.51 1.33 12.07
C ALA A 56 -5.10 0.89 13.42
N ASN A 57 -5.47 1.85 14.28
CA ASN A 57 -5.77 1.61 15.70
C ASN A 57 -7.23 1.22 15.99
N ARG A 58 -8.21 1.80 15.27
CA ARG A 58 -9.65 1.56 15.56
C ARG A 58 -10.28 0.51 14.67
N SER A 59 -9.45 -0.23 13.95
CA SER A 59 -9.91 -0.91 12.76
C SER A 59 -10.44 -2.32 13.01
N PRO A 60 -11.52 -2.72 12.30
CA PRO A 60 -12.00 -4.08 12.33
C PRO A 60 -10.91 -5.09 11.94
N SER A 61 -11.04 -6.33 12.42
CA SER A 61 -10.07 -7.42 12.18
C SER A 61 -9.72 -7.63 10.71
N ILE A 62 -10.63 -7.30 9.79
CA ILE A 62 -10.39 -7.40 8.34
C ILE A 62 -9.31 -6.44 7.83
N ILE A 63 -9.26 -5.21 8.33
CA ILE A 63 -8.25 -4.22 7.92
C ILE A 63 -6.86 -4.73 8.31
N LYS A 64 -6.71 -5.16 9.56
CA LYS A 64 -5.45 -5.75 10.04
C LYS A 64 -5.04 -6.95 9.19
N THR A 65 -5.97 -7.86 8.90
CA THR A 65 -5.72 -9.04 8.06
C THR A 65 -5.23 -8.65 6.66
N ASN A 66 -5.83 -7.62 6.06
CA ASN A 66 -5.44 -7.12 4.76
C ASN A 66 -4.03 -6.51 4.76
N LEU A 67 -3.74 -5.66 5.75
CA LEU A 67 -2.44 -5.01 5.90
C LEU A 67 -1.33 -6.03 6.18
N ASP A 68 -1.58 -7.00 7.06
CA ASP A 68 -0.63 -8.09 7.34
C ASP A 68 -0.36 -8.93 6.09
N THR A 69 -1.37 -9.14 5.26
CA THR A 69 -1.23 -9.88 4.00
C THR A 69 -0.40 -9.11 2.98
N LEU A 70 -0.61 -7.80 2.86
CA LEU A 70 0.22 -6.93 2.03
C LEU A 70 1.66 -6.88 2.55
N ALA A 71 1.88 -6.69 3.85
CA ALA A 71 3.21 -6.65 4.44
C ALA A 71 3.98 -7.97 4.22
N ARG A 72 3.32 -9.12 4.42
CA ARG A 72 3.91 -10.44 4.14
C ARG A 72 4.24 -10.67 2.66
N ALA A 73 3.54 -9.99 1.75
CA ALA A 73 3.87 -10.03 0.34
C ALA A 73 5.03 -9.08 -0.04
N GLY A 74 5.61 -8.35 0.92
CA GLY A 74 6.77 -7.49 0.73
C GLY A 74 6.44 -6.04 0.40
N PHE A 75 5.16 -5.63 0.51
CA PHE A 75 4.79 -4.21 0.41
C PHE A 75 5.27 -3.44 1.63
N LEU A 76 5.67 -2.19 1.42
CA LEU A 76 5.93 -1.27 2.52
C LEU A 76 4.59 -0.74 3.02
N ILE A 77 4.41 -0.68 4.34
CA ILE A 77 3.22 -0.11 4.98
C ILE A 77 3.69 1.01 5.89
N ALA A 78 3.14 2.21 5.69
CA ALA A 78 3.36 3.37 6.53
C ALA A 78 2.07 3.69 7.30
N ILE A 79 2.21 4.04 8.57
CA ILE A 79 1.13 4.64 9.36
C ILE A 79 1.40 6.13 9.36
N ASP A 80 0.46 6.87 8.79
CA ASP A 80 0.48 8.31 8.77
C ASP A 80 -0.18 8.85 10.05
N ASP A 81 0.61 9.62 10.78
CA ASP A 81 0.21 10.29 11.99
C ASP A 81 -0.17 11.73 11.62
N PHE A 82 -1.40 11.90 11.14
CA PHE A 82 -2.04 13.23 11.10
C PHE A 82 -2.34 13.70 12.53
N GLY A 83 -1.28 13.94 13.30
CA GLY A 83 -1.30 14.59 14.60
C GLY A 83 -1.51 16.09 14.45
N THR A 84 -2.79 16.48 14.54
CA THR A 84 -3.34 17.83 14.83
C THR A 84 -3.00 18.99 13.87
N GLY A 85 -4.05 19.57 13.28
CA GLY A 85 -4.21 21.04 13.18
C GLY A 85 -3.34 21.79 12.18
#